data_AF-A0A6M1PFM7-F1
#
_entry.id   AF-A0A6M1PFM7-F1
#
_cell.length_a   1.000
_cell.length_b   1.000
_cell.length_c   1.000
_cell.angle_alpha   90.00
_cell.angle_beta   90.00
_cell.angle_gamma   90.00
#
_symmetry.space_group_name_H-M   'P 1'
#
loop_
_entity.id
_entity.type
_entity.pdbx_description
1 polymer ?
#
loop_
_entity_poly.entity_id
_entity_poly.type
_entity_poly.pdbx_seq_one_letter_code
_entity_poly.pdbx_strand_id
1 'polypeptide(L)'
;MPNTDLEYLRRFSKHCGHPGELAELVFHDYFKESDPIFPIDIFKVLKDYGVIYRFMELDSLEGMYSPGYEGNYAAVAINSKSKYERQRFTAAHELCHHVRDFQSVSASPIGGNDHMERYANQFATYFLMPRKYFEKQISKYADKNGKVSPDDAVLIAYYFGVSYESVMWHLYNMRVLNIIPSKEFFESYGYTKQFELLKLKSLDSFYLKNIINGYTYIPQANTSPLWSIFKHDLVYNDSRVEGIDLPKEKVAEICTDLRLRLHDSEYYSKYQDDENIVETVGHILLYDYIINSEERFDSYKLKEMNKELYKIAPQAELMGEFRTTDNAISGAIINTSHHRQIPEDLFWLDKDIDEAFGSVQILSLSDWLLFSVKVHHRIAQIHPFGDGNGRLCRAVMNWLLRTNNLPPIYLVPEDKPEYLECMKKADINDYEPLHNFFLKRLLISLIRLNAITTIGISSI
;
A
#
# COMPACT_ATOMS: atom_id res chain seq x y z
N MET A 1 -19.41 -8.09 -10.65
CA MET A 1 -19.29 -6.62 -10.72
C MET A 1 -20.60 -6.04 -10.23
N PRO A 2 -20.61 -4.98 -9.41
CA PRO A 2 -21.87 -4.29 -9.16
C PRO A 2 -22.45 -3.87 -10.51
N ASN A 3 -23.77 -4.03 -10.65
CA ASN A 3 -24.52 -3.69 -11.84
C ASN A 3 -24.70 -2.16 -11.87
N THR A 4 -23.61 -1.41 -12.07
CA THR A 4 -23.56 0.05 -12.20
C THR A 4 -23.92 0.45 -13.63
N ASP A 5 -24.69 1.53 -13.80
CA ASP A 5 -25.12 2.00 -15.12
C ASP A 5 -24.36 3.29 -15.50
N LEU A 6 -23.08 3.13 -15.82
CA LEU A 6 -22.21 4.24 -16.18
C LEU A 6 -22.69 4.99 -17.43
N GLU A 7 -23.28 4.29 -18.41
CA GLU A 7 -23.83 4.92 -19.61
C GLU A 7 -25.03 5.81 -19.28
N TYR A 8 -25.92 5.33 -18.41
CA TYR A 8 -27.00 6.15 -17.86
C TYR A 8 -26.44 7.39 -17.16
N LEU A 9 -25.50 7.23 -16.23
CA LEU A 9 -24.92 8.36 -15.50
C LEU A 9 -24.30 9.40 -16.45
N ARG A 10 -23.57 8.96 -17.48
CA ARG A 10 -22.96 9.84 -18.49
C ARG A 10 -23.98 10.60 -19.33
N ARG A 11 -25.14 10.01 -19.60
CA ARG A 11 -26.23 10.67 -20.33
C ARG A 11 -26.86 11.79 -19.49
N PHE A 12 -27.01 11.58 -18.19
CA PHE A 12 -27.68 12.54 -17.30
C PHE A 12 -26.72 13.57 -16.68
N SER A 13 -25.42 13.29 -16.59
CA SER A 13 -24.45 14.15 -15.92
C SER A 13 -24.38 15.58 -16.49
N LYS A 14 -24.59 15.75 -17.80
CA LYS A 14 -24.64 17.06 -18.47
C LYS A 14 -25.90 17.87 -18.14
N HIS A 15 -26.95 17.23 -17.62
CA HIS A 15 -28.19 17.87 -17.20
C HIS A 15 -28.21 18.26 -15.72
N CYS A 16 -27.27 17.74 -14.91
CA CYS A 16 -27.13 18.12 -13.50
C CYS A 16 -26.47 19.50 -13.36
N GLY A 17 -27.30 20.51 -13.14
CA GLY A 17 -26.85 21.90 -12.94
C GLY A 17 -26.09 22.09 -11.63
N HIS A 18 -26.47 21.35 -10.58
CA HIS A 18 -25.82 21.41 -9.28
C HIS A 18 -24.95 20.16 -9.01
N PRO A 19 -23.70 20.29 -8.53
CA PRO A 19 -22.80 19.14 -8.26
C PRO A 19 -23.37 18.10 -7.30
N GLY A 20 -24.16 18.54 -6.31
CA GLY A 20 -24.82 17.65 -5.36
C GLY A 20 -25.87 16.73 -6.01
N GLU A 21 -26.54 17.18 -7.07
CA GLU A 21 -27.51 16.33 -7.80
C GLU A 21 -26.79 15.16 -8.49
N LEU A 22 -25.64 15.44 -9.11
CA LEU A 22 -24.84 14.39 -9.74
C LEU A 22 -24.24 13.45 -8.68
N ALA A 23 -23.77 13.98 -7.55
CA ALA A 23 -23.25 13.17 -6.46
C ALA A 23 -24.32 12.22 -5.90
N GLU A 24 -25.54 12.71 -5.66
CA GLU A 24 -26.66 11.86 -5.22
C GLU A 24 -27.03 10.80 -6.26
N LEU A 25 -27.01 11.16 -7.55
CA LEU A 25 -27.29 10.21 -8.64
C LEU A 25 -26.26 9.07 -8.68
N VAL A 26 -24.96 9.40 -8.67
CA VAL A 26 -23.87 8.42 -8.67
C VAL A 26 -23.88 7.59 -7.38
N PHE A 27 -24.20 8.23 -6.25
CA PHE A 27 -24.32 7.55 -4.96
C PHE A 27 -25.46 6.52 -4.97
N HIS A 28 -26.63 6.88 -5.48
CA HIS A 28 -27.76 5.95 -5.60
C HIS A 28 -27.54 4.84 -6.63
N ASP A 29 -26.89 5.11 -7.76
CA ASP A 29 -26.53 4.05 -8.72
C ASP A 29 -25.61 3.00 -8.08
N TYR A 30 -24.61 3.47 -7.34
CA TYR A 30 -23.61 2.60 -6.74
C TYR A 30 -24.14 1.80 -5.55
N PHE A 31 -24.79 2.46 -4.58
CA PHE A 31 -25.25 1.80 -3.34
C PHE A 31 -26.66 1.21 -3.48
N LYS A 32 -27.46 1.66 -4.44
CA LYS A 32 -28.85 1.24 -4.65
C LYS A 32 -29.66 1.37 -3.36
N GLU A 33 -30.34 0.29 -2.97
CA GLU A 33 -31.12 0.18 -1.73
C GLU A 33 -30.26 -0.17 -0.50
N SER A 34 -28.94 -0.40 -0.66
CA SER A 34 -28.08 -0.83 0.44
C SER A 34 -27.60 0.36 1.26
N ASP A 35 -27.62 0.24 2.59
CA ASP A 35 -27.00 1.24 3.45
C ASP A 35 -25.46 1.19 3.30
N PRO A 36 -24.80 2.32 3.04
CA PRO A 36 -23.35 2.40 2.91
C PRO A 36 -22.65 2.17 4.25
N ILE A 37 -21.42 1.64 4.18
CA ILE A 37 -20.48 1.69 5.29
C ILE A 37 -19.63 2.95 5.14
N PHE A 38 -19.52 3.73 6.22
CA PHE A 38 -18.65 4.90 6.27
C PHE A 38 -17.38 4.60 7.10
N PRO A 39 -16.21 5.13 6.71
CA PRO A 39 -15.96 5.97 5.52
C PRO A 39 -16.13 5.21 4.20
N ILE A 40 -16.63 5.88 3.14
CA ILE A 40 -16.81 5.25 1.82
C ILE A 40 -15.45 4.85 1.23
N ASP A 41 -15.34 3.60 0.77
CA ASP A 41 -14.20 3.14 -0.02
C ASP A 41 -14.30 3.66 -1.47
N ILE A 42 -13.79 4.88 -1.66
CA ILE A 42 -13.78 5.54 -2.97
C ILE A 42 -12.92 4.80 -4.01
N PHE A 43 -11.90 4.07 -3.58
CA PHE A 43 -11.03 3.32 -4.47
C PHE A 43 -11.72 2.09 -5.04
N LYS A 44 -12.53 1.42 -4.21
CA LYS A 44 -13.46 0.40 -4.69
C LYS A 44 -14.50 0.97 -5.64
N VAL A 45 -15.07 2.14 -5.33
CA VAL A 45 -16.03 2.82 -6.23
C VAL A 45 -15.40 3.07 -7.61
N LEU A 46 -14.20 3.66 -7.67
CA LEU A 46 -13.47 3.86 -8.92
C LEU A 46 -13.30 2.56 -9.71
N LYS A 47 -12.82 1.50 -9.05
CA LYS A 47 -12.61 0.18 -9.66
C LYS A 47 -13.91 -0.41 -10.22
N ASP A 48 -15.00 -0.31 -9.48
CA ASP A 48 -16.30 -0.83 -9.85
C ASP A 48 -16.96 -0.03 -11.00
N TYR A 49 -16.56 1.23 -11.20
CA TYR A 49 -16.88 2.02 -12.40
C TYR A 49 -15.86 1.82 -13.54
N GLY A 50 -14.94 0.87 -13.43
CA GLY A 50 -13.97 0.54 -14.49
C GLY A 50 -12.78 1.51 -14.58
N VAL A 51 -12.48 2.23 -13.50
CA VAL A 51 -11.36 3.16 -13.41
C VAL A 51 -10.21 2.54 -12.62
N ILE A 52 -9.03 2.51 -13.23
CA ILE A 52 -7.78 2.14 -12.55
C ILE A 52 -7.20 3.41 -11.90
N TYR A 53 -6.71 3.32 -10.68
CA TYR A 53 -6.00 4.44 -10.05
C TYR A 53 -4.52 4.12 -9.82
N ARG A 54 -3.70 5.16 -9.84
CA ARG A 54 -2.26 5.10 -9.55
C ARG A 54 -1.85 6.26 -8.65
N PHE A 55 -1.00 5.96 -7.69
CA PHE A 55 -0.34 6.99 -6.88
C PHE A 55 0.97 7.39 -7.54
N MET A 56 1.18 8.70 -7.66
CA MET A 56 2.34 9.31 -8.32
C MET A 56 2.82 10.51 -7.53
N GLU A 57 4.12 10.77 -7.55
CA GLU A 57 4.66 12.03 -7.03
C GLU A 57 4.39 13.15 -8.03
N LEU A 58 3.47 14.05 -7.70
CA LEU A 58 3.09 15.19 -8.55
C LEU A 58 3.46 16.50 -7.84
N ASP A 59 4.13 17.41 -8.53
CA ASP A 59 4.61 18.66 -7.90
C ASP A 59 3.58 19.79 -7.96
N SER A 60 2.83 19.88 -9.06
CA SER A 60 1.86 20.96 -9.32
C SER A 60 0.40 20.50 -9.39
N LEU A 61 0.16 19.19 -9.35
CA LEU A 61 -1.17 18.59 -9.50
C LEU A 61 -1.58 17.84 -8.24
N GLU A 62 -2.89 17.85 -7.95
CA GLU A 62 -3.50 16.98 -6.96
C GLU A 62 -3.87 15.62 -7.55
N GLY A 63 -4.37 15.65 -8.79
CA GLY A 63 -4.75 14.47 -9.54
C GLY A 63 -4.83 14.74 -11.04
N MET A 64 -5.10 13.67 -11.77
CA MET A 64 -5.34 13.71 -13.21
C MET A 64 -6.29 12.58 -13.58
N TYR A 65 -7.24 12.87 -14.46
CA TYR A 65 -8.14 11.89 -15.07
C TYR A 65 -7.79 11.71 -16.54
N SER A 66 -7.69 10.46 -16.97
CA SER A 66 -7.57 10.07 -18.38
C SER A 66 -8.69 9.10 -18.77
N PRO A 67 -9.51 9.42 -19.77
CA PRO A 67 -10.52 8.50 -20.27
C PRO A 67 -9.87 7.31 -21.01
N GLY A 68 -10.53 6.16 -20.98
CA GLY A 68 -10.09 4.98 -21.73
C GLY A 68 -10.38 5.13 -23.23
N TYR A 69 -9.41 4.81 -24.08
CA TYR A 69 -9.55 4.78 -25.54
C TYR A 69 -9.17 3.41 -26.10
N GLU A 70 -9.90 2.93 -27.12
CA GLU A 70 -9.54 1.76 -27.96
C GLU A 70 -8.96 0.55 -27.18
N GLY A 71 -9.73 0.00 -26.23
CA GLY A 71 -9.32 -1.16 -25.45
C GLY A 71 -8.49 -0.85 -24.20
N ASN A 72 -8.18 0.42 -23.93
CA ASN A 72 -7.56 0.86 -22.68
C ASN A 72 -8.61 1.22 -21.61
N TYR A 73 -8.26 0.98 -20.35
CA TYR A 73 -9.05 1.36 -19.19
C TYR A 73 -8.96 2.87 -18.92
N ALA A 74 -10.02 3.45 -18.35
CA ALA A 74 -9.94 4.78 -17.77
C ALA A 74 -8.98 4.76 -16.57
N ALA A 75 -8.24 5.85 -16.36
CA ALA A 75 -7.22 5.93 -15.34
C ALA A 75 -7.28 7.24 -14.56
N VAL A 76 -6.95 7.18 -13.27
CA VAL A 76 -6.73 8.36 -12.42
C VAL A 76 -5.35 8.31 -11.79
N ALA A 77 -4.62 9.43 -11.86
CA ALA A 77 -3.41 9.63 -11.09
C ALA A 77 -3.75 10.46 -9.85
N ILE A 78 -3.21 10.07 -8.69
CA ILE A 78 -3.44 10.73 -7.41
C ILE A 78 -2.08 11.07 -6.80
N ASN A 79 -1.92 12.31 -6.33
CA ASN A 79 -0.67 12.76 -5.75
C ASN A 79 -0.36 12.02 -4.43
N SER A 80 0.70 11.19 -4.44
CA SER A 80 1.14 10.41 -3.28
C SER A 80 1.68 11.26 -2.14
N LYS A 81 2.10 12.50 -2.40
CA LYS A 81 2.61 13.44 -1.39
C LYS A 81 1.49 14.01 -0.49
N SER A 82 0.24 13.88 -0.92
CA SER A 82 -0.93 14.36 -0.15
C SER A 82 -1.28 13.43 1.01
N LYS A 83 -1.90 13.97 2.07
CA LYS A 83 -2.48 13.16 3.16
C LYS A 83 -3.59 12.23 2.64
N TYR A 84 -3.86 11.13 3.33
CA TYR A 84 -4.83 10.13 2.88
C TYR A 84 -6.24 10.68 2.69
N GLU A 85 -6.71 11.60 3.54
CA GLU A 85 -8.01 12.24 3.37
C GLU A 85 -8.07 13.06 2.07
N ARG A 86 -6.97 13.75 1.74
CA ARG A 86 -6.87 14.52 0.49
C ARG A 86 -6.77 13.59 -0.72
N GLN A 87 -6.02 12.49 -0.64
CA GLN A 87 -5.98 11.48 -1.69
C GLN A 87 -7.37 10.87 -1.97
N ARG A 88 -8.15 10.57 -0.93
CA ARG A 88 -9.54 10.09 -1.06
C ARG A 88 -10.46 11.14 -1.67
N PHE A 89 -10.29 12.39 -1.26
CA PHE A 89 -11.02 13.52 -1.84
C PHE A 89 -10.70 13.67 -3.33
N THR A 90 -9.42 13.64 -3.71
CA THR A 90 -8.99 13.66 -5.11
C THR A 90 -9.56 12.47 -5.87
N ALA A 91 -9.54 11.25 -5.33
CA ALA A 91 -10.18 10.09 -5.98
C ALA A 91 -11.68 10.33 -6.28
N ALA A 92 -12.42 10.95 -5.35
CA ALA A 92 -13.82 11.31 -5.56
C ALA A 92 -14.00 12.48 -6.55
N HIS A 93 -13.05 13.42 -6.57
CA HIS A 93 -12.99 14.50 -7.54
C HIS A 93 -12.80 13.93 -8.96
N GLU A 94 -11.82 13.04 -9.16
CA GLU A 94 -11.57 12.42 -10.47
C GLU A 94 -12.72 11.51 -10.92
N LEU A 95 -13.45 10.88 -9.98
CA LEU A 95 -14.69 10.17 -10.31
C LEU A 95 -15.73 11.10 -10.96
N CYS A 96 -15.79 12.38 -10.55
CA CYS A 96 -16.65 13.37 -11.21
C CYS A 96 -16.29 13.51 -12.69
N HIS A 97 -15.00 13.69 -13.00
CA HIS A 97 -14.53 13.79 -14.39
C HIS A 97 -14.79 12.50 -15.16
N HIS A 98 -14.65 11.34 -14.52
CA HIS A 98 -14.97 10.06 -15.15
C HIS A 98 -16.44 9.90 -15.55
N VAL A 99 -17.36 10.47 -14.77
CA VAL A 99 -18.81 10.40 -15.04
C VAL A 99 -19.27 11.52 -15.96
N ARG A 100 -18.70 12.72 -15.83
CA ARG A 100 -19.20 13.94 -16.51
C ARG A 100 -18.35 14.35 -17.70
N ASP A 101 -17.03 14.35 -17.53
CA ASP A 101 -16.05 14.90 -18.46
C ASP A 101 -15.28 13.79 -19.21
N PHE A 102 -15.91 12.62 -19.37
CA PHE A 102 -15.33 11.37 -19.87
C PHE A 102 -14.80 11.42 -21.31
N GLN A 103 -14.91 12.56 -21.99
CA GLN A 103 -14.48 12.77 -23.37
C GLN A 103 -13.11 13.47 -23.46
N SER A 104 -12.57 13.96 -22.34
CA SER A 104 -11.32 14.71 -22.29
C SER A 104 -10.45 14.27 -21.12
N VAL A 105 -9.14 14.43 -21.28
CA VAL A 105 -8.19 14.36 -20.18
C VAL A 105 -8.37 15.60 -19.31
N SER A 106 -8.37 15.43 -18.00
CA SER A 106 -8.44 16.52 -17.01
C SER A 106 -7.21 16.45 -16.10
N ALA A 107 -6.58 17.58 -15.84
CA ALA A 107 -5.50 17.70 -14.86
C ALA A 107 -5.92 18.71 -13.82
N SER A 108 -5.88 18.33 -12.54
CA SER A 108 -6.38 19.13 -11.44
C SER A 108 -5.23 19.82 -10.72
N PRO A 109 -4.99 21.12 -11.00
CA PRO A 109 -3.88 21.85 -10.41
C PRO A 109 -4.13 22.14 -8.94
N ILE A 110 -3.05 22.21 -8.16
CA ILE A 110 -3.13 22.61 -6.75
C ILE A 110 -3.69 24.03 -6.67
N GLY A 111 -4.87 24.18 -6.04
CA GLY A 111 -5.57 25.46 -5.93
C GLY A 111 -6.34 25.87 -7.19
N GLY A 112 -6.60 24.93 -8.11
CA GLY A 112 -7.50 25.14 -9.26
C GLY A 112 -8.86 25.66 -8.84
N ASN A 113 -9.39 26.64 -9.58
CA ASN A 113 -10.63 27.34 -9.22
C ASN A 113 -11.49 27.71 -10.43
N ASP A 114 -11.24 27.12 -11.60
CA ASP A 114 -12.16 27.26 -12.71
C ASP A 114 -13.50 26.55 -12.41
N HIS A 115 -14.48 26.77 -13.28
CA HIS A 115 -15.83 26.25 -13.06
C HIS A 115 -15.87 24.72 -12.98
N MET A 116 -15.04 24.02 -13.75
CA MET A 116 -14.99 22.55 -13.78
C MET A 116 -14.41 22.02 -12.47
N GLU A 117 -13.28 22.55 -12.02
CA GLU A 117 -12.63 22.20 -10.75
C GLU A 117 -13.54 22.48 -9.54
N ARG A 118 -14.24 23.62 -9.54
CA ARG A 118 -15.21 23.95 -8.49
C ARG A 118 -16.41 23.01 -8.46
N TYR A 119 -16.84 22.53 -9.63
CA TYR A 119 -17.93 21.55 -9.73
C TYR A 119 -17.48 20.21 -9.17
N ALA A 120 -16.32 19.70 -9.59
CA ALA A 120 -15.77 18.42 -9.14
C ALA A 120 -15.43 18.42 -7.64
N ASN A 121 -14.90 19.51 -7.10
CA ASN A 121 -14.68 19.68 -5.65
C ASN A 121 -15.97 19.58 -4.83
N GLN A 122 -17.05 20.21 -5.31
CA GLN A 122 -18.36 20.10 -4.67
C GLN A 122 -18.95 18.70 -4.81
N PHE A 123 -18.84 18.08 -5.99
CA PHE A 123 -19.24 16.69 -6.21
C PHE A 123 -18.56 15.76 -5.19
N ALA A 124 -17.23 15.85 -5.05
CA ALA A 124 -16.47 15.03 -4.10
C ALA A 124 -16.96 15.23 -2.65
N THR A 125 -17.24 16.48 -2.26
CA THR A 125 -17.81 16.81 -0.94
C THR A 125 -19.15 16.11 -0.71
N TYR A 126 -20.10 16.24 -1.64
CA TYR A 126 -21.43 15.65 -1.52
C TYR A 126 -21.41 14.12 -1.65
N PHE A 127 -20.52 13.55 -2.44
CA PHE A 127 -20.40 12.10 -2.60
C PHE A 127 -19.83 11.44 -1.35
N LEU A 128 -18.78 12.03 -0.74
CA LEU A 128 -18.16 11.51 0.48
C LEU A 128 -18.99 11.79 1.74
N MET A 129 -19.82 12.84 1.73
CA MET A 129 -20.75 13.20 2.80
C MET A 129 -22.18 13.35 2.26
N PRO A 130 -22.86 12.24 1.88
CA PRO A 130 -24.19 12.34 1.27
C PRO A 130 -25.18 12.94 2.27
N ARG A 131 -26.01 13.85 1.77
CA ARG A 131 -26.87 14.74 2.57
C ARG A 131 -27.68 14.00 3.64
N LYS A 132 -28.36 12.91 3.27
CA LYS A 132 -29.15 12.05 4.17
C LYS A 132 -28.34 11.60 5.40
N TYR A 133 -27.10 11.15 5.19
CA TYR A 133 -26.25 10.65 6.27
C TYR A 133 -25.58 11.78 7.02
N PHE A 134 -25.23 12.88 6.34
CA PHE A 134 -24.63 14.05 6.98
C PHE A 134 -25.62 14.72 7.95
N GLU A 135 -26.87 14.91 7.53
CA GLU A 135 -27.95 15.43 8.39
C GLU A 135 -28.23 14.51 9.59
N LYS A 136 -28.11 13.18 9.42
CA LYS A 136 -28.22 12.21 10.51
C LYS A 136 -27.09 12.38 11.54
N GLN A 137 -25.85 12.62 11.09
CA GLN A 137 -24.74 12.91 12.00
C GLN A 137 -24.91 14.27 12.68
N ILE A 138 -25.31 15.31 11.96
CA ILE A 138 -25.64 16.62 12.57
C ILE A 138 -26.68 16.42 13.68
N SER A 139 -27.76 15.70 13.41
CA SER A 139 -28.85 15.49 14.38
C SER A 139 -28.39 14.75 15.65
N LYS A 140 -27.32 13.95 15.56
CA LYS A 140 -26.75 13.22 16.70
C LYS A 140 -25.95 14.14 17.64
N TYR A 141 -25.32 15.17 17.10
CA TYR A 141 -24.35 16.02 17.82
C TYR A 141 -24.79 17.47 18.00
N ALA A 142 -25.85 17.91 17.30
CA ALA A 142 -26.35 19.26 17.41
C ALA A 142 -26.92 19.53 18.81
N ASP A 143 -26.67 20.73 19.32
CA ASP A 143 -27.25 21.23 20.54
C ASP A 143 -28.77 21.49 20.39
N LYS A 144 -29.41 21.94 21.48
CA LYS A 144 -30.83 22.31 21.49
C LYS A 144 -31.22 23.41 20.48
N ASN A 145 -30.24 24.14 19.94
CA ASN A 145 -30.44 25.19 18.93
C ASN A 145 -30.14 24.70 17.50
N GLY A 146 -29.87 23.40 17.33
CA GLY A 146 -29.51 22.82 16.04
C GLY A 146 -28.07 23.14 15.60
N LYS A 147 -27.18 23.48 16.53
CA LYS A 147 -25.80 23.88 16.24
C LYS A 147 -24.80 22.81 16.63
N VAL A 148 -23.87 22.50 15.74
CA VAL A 148 -22.77 21.56 15.97
C VAL A 148 -21.55 22.33 16.45
N SER A 149 -20.91 21.84 17.52
CA SER A 149 -19.67 22.44 18.03
C SER A 149 -18.47 22.05 17.15
N PRO A 150 -17.37 22.84 17.16
CA PRO A 150 -16.11 22.44 16.54
C PRO A 150 -15.61 21.07 17.03
N ASP A 151 -15.76 20.78 18.32
CA ASP A 151 -15.34 19.52 18.93
C ASP A 151 -16.13 18.32 18.38
N ASP A 152 -17.44 18.48 18.21
CA ASP A 152 -18.31 17.45 17.65
C ASP A 152 -18.09 17.25 16.16
N ALA A 153 -17.70 18.31 15.44
CA ALA A 153 -17.37 18.21 14.01
C ALA A 153 -16.18 17.27 13.75
N VAL A 154 -15.29 17.05 14.73
CA VAL A 154 -14.23 16.04 14.67
C VAL A 154 -14.82 14.62 14.56
N LEU A 155 -15.89 14.32 15.30
CA LEU A 155 -16.55 13.02 15.26
C LEU A 155 -17.27 12.80 13.93
N ILE A 156 -17.84 13.85 13.35
CA ILE A 156 -18.44 13.81 12.02
C ILE A 156 -17.36 13.57 10.95
N ALA A 157 -16.23 14.28 11.04
CA ALA A 157 -15.09 14.09 10.15
C ALA A 157 -14.54 12.65 10.24
N TYR A 158 -14.41 12.11 11.44
CA TYR A 158 -14.02 10.71 11.67
C TYR A 158 -14.99 9.72 11.04
N TYR A 159 -16.30 9.94 11.21
CA TYR A 159 -17.33 9.06 10.66
C TYR A 159 -17.25 8.96 9.13
N PHE A 160 -17.13 10.09 8.43
CA PHE A 160 -17.03 10.11 6.96
C PHE A 160 -15.60 9.89 6.44
N GLY A 161 -14.61 9.94 7.33
CA GLY A 161 -13.18 9.88 7.01
C GLY A 161 -12.72 11.03 6.09
N VAL A 162 -13.27 12.21 6.24
CA VAL A 162 -12.87 13.38 5.44
C VAL A 162 -12.09 14.37 6.29
N SER A 163 -11.50 15.39 5.68
CA SER A 163 -10.77 16.40 6.44
C SER A 163 -11.72 17.19 7.35
N TYR A 164 -11.22 17.56 8.52
CA TYR A 164 -11.95 18.41 9.46
C TYR A 164 -12.37 19.74 8.83
N GLU A 165 -11.49 20.34 8.01
CA GLU A 165 -11.82 21.60 7.33
C GLU A 165 -13.02 21.44 6.39
N SER A 166 -13.11 20.33 5.64
CA SER A 166 -14.25 20.06 4.75
C SER A 166 -15.57 19.98 5.52
N VAL A 167 -15.61 19.30 6.67
CA VAL A 167 -16.80 19.23 7.52
C VAL A 167 -17.18 20.61 8.03
N MET A 168 -16.22 21.38 8.53
CA MET A 168 -16.47 22.71 9.08
C MET A 168 -17.06 23.67 8.06
N TRP A 169 -16.52 23.69 6.83
CA TRP A 169 -17.10 24.47 5.74
C TRP A 169 -18.51 24.00 5.37
N HIS A 170 -18.76 22.69 5.37
CA HIS A 170 -20.08 22.15 5.05
C HIS A 170 -21.12 22.52 6.11
N LEU A 171 -20.78 22.39 7.40
CA LEU A 171 -21.61 22.82 8.53
C LEU A 171 -21.90 24.33 8.49
N TYR A 172 -20.89 25.14 8.16
CA TYR A 172 -21.05 26.59 7.99
C TYR A 172 -22.05 26.94 6.88
N ASN A 173 -21.90 26.33 5.71
CA ASN A 173 -22.79 26.55 4.57
C ASN A 173 -24.24 26.14 4.85
N MET A 174 -24.43 25.11 5.68
CA MET A 174 -25.75 24.69 6.17
C MET A 174 -26.29 25.55 7.33
N ARG A 175 -25.54 26.55 7.79
CA ARG A 175 -25.87 27.42 8.94
C ARG A 175 -26.05 26.66 10.25
N VAL A 176 -25.43 25.49 10.39
CA VAL A 176 -25.43 24.68 11.62
C VAL A 176 -24.16 24.89 12.46
N LEU A 177 -23.25 25.76 12.01
CA LEU A 177 -22.06 26.19 12.74
C LEU A 177 -22.21 27.65 13.19
N ASN A 178 -21.77 27.97 14.41
CA ASN A 178 -21.82 29.34 14.96
C ASN A 178 -20.52 30.15 14.75
N ILE A 179 -19.49 29.52 14.20
CA ILE A 179 -18.23 30.16 13.88
C ILE A 179 -18.04 30.21 12.36
N ILE A 180 -17.28 31.19 11.90
CA ILE A 180 -16.86 31.28 10.50
C ILE A 180 -15.52 30.53 10.40
N PRO A 181 -15.44 29.44 9.61
CA PRO A 181 -14.17 28.76 9.37
C PRO A 181 -13.16 29.72 8.73
N SER A 182 -11.93 29.72 9.23
CA SER A 182 -10.82 30.51 8.68
C SER A 182 -9.50 29.76 8.85
N LYS A 183 -8.47 30.16 8.10
CA LYS A 183 -7.14 29.57 8.23
C LYS A 183 -6.58 29.73 9.65
N GLU A 184 -6.74 30.92 10.23
CA GLU A 184 -6.33 31.24 11.60
C GLU A 184 -7.08 30.39 12.63
N PHE A 185 -8.37 30.11 12.40
CA PHE A 185 -9.14 29.21 13.25
C PHE A 185 -8.57 27.78 13.23
N PHE A 186 -8.30 27.22 12.04
CA PHE A 186 -7.79 25.85 11.94
C PHE A 186 -6.40 25.69 12.56
N GLU A 187 -5.51 26.66 12.35
CA GLU A 187 -4.17 26.68 12.93
C GLU A 187 -4.20 26.77 14.46
N SER A 188 -5.10 27.56 15.03
CA SER A 188 -5.21 27.76 16.48
C SER A 188 -5.95 26.64 17.21
N TYR A 189 -6.97 26.05 16.59
CA TYR A 189 -7.81 25.03 17.22
C TYR A 189 -7.08 23.70 17.43
N GLY A 190 -6.16 23.32 16.53
CA GLY A 190 -5.30 22.15 16.71
C GLY A 190 -6.05 20.82 16.79
N TYR A 191 -6.97 20.56 15.85
CA TYR A 191 -7.89 19.42 15.87
C TYR A 191 -7.23 18.05 16.04
N THR A 192 -5.97 17.87 15.63
CA THR A 192 -5.22 16.62 15.84
C THR A 192 -5.15 16.23 17.33
N LYS A 193 -5.03 17.20 18.24
CA LYS A 193 -5.04 16.96 19.69
C LYS A 193 -6.41 16.44 20.15
N GLN A 194 -7.49 16.86 19.49
CA GLN A 194 -8.83 16.39 19.81
C GLN A 194 -9.03 14.92 19.44
N PHE A 195 -8.44 14.44 18.34
CA PHE A 195 -8.45 13.01 18.01
C PHE A 195 -7.79 12.16 19.10
N GLU A 196 -6.67 12.63 19.66
CA GLU A 196 -5.96 11.97 20.76
C GLU A 196 -6.79 11.98 22.05
N LEU A 197 -7.39 13.12 22.41
CA LEU A 197 -8.26 13.26 23.59
C LEU A 197 -9.47 12.33 23.52
N LEU A 198 -10.06 12.18 22.33
CA LEU A 198 -11.18 11.28 22.07
C LEU A 198 -10.77 9.81 21.95
N LYS A 199 -9.46 9.50 22.04
CA LYS A 199 -8.89 8.15 21.89
C LYS A 199 -9.34 7.47 20.59
N LEU A 200 -9.51 8.24 19.53
CA LEU A 200 -9.87 7.70 18.22
C LEU A 200 -8.68 6.96 17.63
N LYS A 201 -8.89 5.75 17.13
CA LYS A 201 -7.86 5.04 16.36
C LYS A 201 -7.57 5.80 15.07
N SER A 202 -6.29 5.89 14.68
CA SER A 202 -5.93 6.41 13.35
C SER A 202 -6.66 5.63 12.25
N LEU A 203 -7.16 6.36 11.25
CA LEU A 203 -7.80 5.78 10.06
C LEU A 203 -6.78 5.38 9.00
N ASP A 204 -5.47 5.62 9.21
CA ASP A 204 -4.43 5.30 8.23
C ASP A 204 -4.49 3.82 7.80
N SER A 205 -4.65 2.90 8.76
CA SER A 205 -4.79 1.47 8.48
C SER A 205 -5.98 1.19 7.56
N PHE A 206 -7.13 1.81 7.87
CA PHE A 206 -8.36 1.65 7.10
C PHE A 206 -8.19 2.22 5.68
N TYR A 207 -7.57 3.39 5.54
CA TYR A 207 -7.30 4.00 4.24
C TYR A 207 -6.33 3.19 3.40
N LEU A 208 -5.24 2.71 4.01
CA LEU A 208 -4.28 1.84 3.34
C LEU A 208 -4.92 0.55 2.85
N LYS A 209 -5.80 -0.08 3.65
CA LYS A 209 -6.54 -1.27 3.22
C LYS A 209 -7.43 -0.99 2.02
N ASN A 210 -8.20 0.11 2.03
CA ASN A 210 -9.01 0.52 0.88
C ASN A 210 -8.16 0.74 -0.38
N ILE A 211 -7.04 1.46 -0.22
CA ILE A 211 -6.07 1.70 -1.30
C ILE A 211 -5.52 0.38 -1.86
N ILE A 212 -5.14 -0.57 -1.02
CA ILE A 212 -4.52 -1.81 -1.47
C ILE A 212 -5.56 -2.77 -2.07
N ASN A 213 -6.74 -2.90 -1.48
CA ASN A 213 -7.78 -3.83 -1.94
C ASN A 213 -8.37 -3.46 -3.30
N GLY A 214 -8.46 -2.16 -3.61
CA GLY A 214 -8.86 -1.69 -4.93
C GLY A 214 -7.72 -1.69 -5.96
N TYR A 215 -6.47 -1.88 -5.54
CA TYR A 215 -5.32 -1.58 -6.38
C TYR A 215 -5.18 -2.59 -7.52
N THR A 216 -4.84 -2.10 -8.71
CA THR A 216 -4.52 -2.96 -9.86
C THR A 216 -3.03 -2.86 -10.17
N TYR A 217 -2.26 -3.85 -9.71
CA TYR A 217 -0.84 -3.95 -10.06
C TYR A 217 -0.67 -4.69 -11.39
N ILE A 218 0.17 -4.13 -12.26
CA ILE A 218 0.57 -4.76 -13.52
C ILE A 218 2.07 -5.06 -13.41
N PRO A 219 2.46 -6.34 -13.25
CA PRO A 219 3.86 -6.73 -13.17
C PRO A 219 4.66 -6.20 -14.34
N GLN A 220 5.84 -5.67 -14.05
CA GLN A 220 6.81 -5.31 -15.07
C GLN A 220 7.53 -6.58 -15.52
N ALA A 221 7.79 -6.71 -16.82
CA ALA A 221 8.63 -7.80 -17.31
C ALA A 221 10.01 -7.75 -16.62
N ASN A 222 10.61 -8.91 -16.33
CA ASN A 222 11.93 -8.98 -15.67
C ASN A 222 13.04 -8.30 -16.48
N THR A 223 12.84 -8.09 -17.78
CA THR A 223 13.75 -7.38 -18.69
C THR A 223 13.52 -5.86 -18.72
N SER A 224 12.47 -5.37 -18.06
CA SER A 224 12.14 -3.95 -18.04
C SER A 224 13.22 -3.15 -17.29
N PRO A 225 13.67 -2.00 -17.81
CA PRO A 225 14.55 -1.09 -17.07
C PRO A 225 13.98 -0.71 -15.71
N LEU A 226 12.65 -0.59 -15.67
CA LEU A 226 11.85 -0.27 -14.50
C LEU A 226 12.02 -1.32 -13.39
N TRP A 227 11.89 -2.59 -13.76
CA TRP A 227 12.12 -3.71 -12.85
C TRP A 227 13.57 -3.79 -12.41
N SER A 228 14.51 -3.54 -13.33
CA SER A 228 15.95 -3.57 -13.02
C SER A 228 16.30 -2.54 -11.95
N ILE A 229 15.83 -1.30 -12.08
CA ILE A 229 16.02 -0.24 -11.07
C ILE A 229 15.40 -0.65 -9.74
N PHE A 230 14.18 -1.19 -9.76
CA PHE A 230 13.50 -1.64 -8.55
C PHE A 230 14.27 -2.77 -7.85
N LYS A 231 14.76 -3.77 -8.60
CA LYS A 231 15.56 -4.87 -8.06
C LYS A 231 16.88 -4.36 -7.46
N HIS A 232 17.54 -3.40 -8.10
CA HIS A 232 18.76 -2.79 -7.56
C HIS A 232 18.48 -2.10 -6.21
N ASP A 233 17.40 -1.32 -6.13
CA ASP A 233 16.97 -0.67 -4.89
C ASP A 233 16.64 -1.70 -3.81
N LEU A 234 15.92 -2.75 -4.16
CA LEU A 234 15.54 -3.82 -3.24
C LEU A 234 16.78 -4.49 -2.64
N VAL A 235 17.71 -4.96 -3.48
CA VAL A 235 18.93 -5.64 -3.02
C VAL A 235 19.77 -4.69 -2.19
N TYR A 236 19.99 -3.46 -2.66
CA TYR A 236 20.79 -2.46 -1.95
C TYR A 236 20.25 -2.19 -0.55
N ASN A 237 18.97 -1.82 -0.45
CA ASN A 237 18.40 -1.41 0.83
C ASN A 237 18.27 -2.57 1.81
N ASP A 238 17.86 -3.74 1.33
CA ASP A 238 17.66 -4.91 2.17
C ASP A 238 19.01 -5.50 2.65
N SER A 239 20.05 -5.49 1.81
CA SER A 239 21.43 -5.78 2.23
C SER A 239 21.94 -4.78 3.27
N ARG A 240 21.66 -3.48 3.08
CA ARG A 240 22.11 -2.42 4.00
C ARG A 240 21.47 -2.53 5.38
N VAL A 241 20.22 -3.00 5.46
CA VAL A 241 19.52 -3.30 6.72
C VAL A 241 20.24 -4.39 7.51
N GLU A 242 20.90 -5.34 6.83
CA GLU A 242 21.72 -6.40 7.45
C GLU A 242 23.15 -5.94 7.79
N GLY A 243 23.53 -4.71 7.44
CA GLY A 243 24.84 -4.13 7.76
C GLY A 243 25.87 -4.20 6.64
N ILE A 244 25.51 -4.70 5.45
CA ILE A 244 26.40 -4.77 4.29
C ILE A 244 26.76 -3.36 3.82
N ASP A 245 28.07 -3.05 3.79
CA ASP A 245 28.57 -1.72 3.47
C ASP A 245 29.06 -1.58 2.02
N LEU A 246 28.15 -1.66 1.05
CA LEU A 246 28.45 -1.35 -0.36
C LEU A 246 27.75 -0.07 -0.85
N PRO A 247 28.40 0.74 -1.71
CA PRO A 247 27.74 1.84 -2.42
C PRO A 247 26.61 1.33 -3.33
N LYS A 248 25.57 2.15 -3.52
CA LYS A 248 24.42 1.81 -4.37
C LYS A 248 24.83 1.51 -5.81
N GLU A 249 25.78 2.27 -6.33
CA GLU A 249 26.34 2.11 -7.68
C GLU A 249 27.02 0.75 -7.82
N LYS A 250 27.71 0.27 -6.77
CA LYS A 250 28.38 -1.03 -6.79
C LYS A 250 27.37 -2.18 -6.78
N VAL A 251 26.31 -2.08 -5.98
CA VAL A 251 25.22 -3.09 -5.99
C VAL A 251 24.53 -3.15 -7.36
N ALA A 252 24.28 -1.99 -7.98
CA ALA A 252 23.70 -1.92 -9.33
C ALA A 252 24.63 -2.52 -10.40
N GLU A 253 25.94 -2.31 -10.28
CA GLU A 253 26.97 -2.94 -11.13
C GLU A 253 26.90 -4.47 -11.03
N ILE A 254 26.93 -5.02 -9.80
CA ILE A 254 26.87 -6.47 -9.56
C ILE A 254 25.57 -7.06 -10.12
N CYS A 255 24.42 -6.44 -9.83
CA CYS A 255 23.13 -6.87 -10.35
C CYS A 255 23.11 -6.90 -11.89
N THR A 256 23.69 -5.88 -12.52
CA THR A 256 23.73 -5.78 -13.99
C THR A 256 24.65 -6.83 -14.60
N ASP A 257 25.84 -7.03 -14.01
CA ASP A 257 26.81 -8.02 -14.49
C ASP A 257 26.24 -9.44 -14.40
N LEU A 258 25.68 -9.82 -13.25
CA LEU A 258 25.04 -11.14 -13.05
C LEU A 258 23.88 -11.36 -14.01
N ARG A 259 23.07 -10.33 -14.28
CA ARG A 259 21.96 -10.43 -15.24
C ARG A 259 22.43 -10.66 -16.67
N LEU A 260 23.57 -10.08 -17.07
CA LEU A 260 24.08 -10.16 -18.45
C LEU A 260 24.95 -11.39 -18.69
N ARG A 261 25.73 -11.80 -17.69
CA ARG A 261 26.74 -12.86 -17.81
C ARG A 261 26.35 -14.17 -17.14
N LEU A 262 25.34 -14.16 -16.27
CA LEU A 262 24.91 -15.33 -15.51
C LEU A 262 26.12 -15.98 -14.81
N HIS A 263 26.37 -17.27 -15.05
CA HIS A 263 27.48 -18.02 -14.46
C HIS A 263 28.88 -17.56 -14.91
N ASP A 264 28.98 -16.80 -16.01
CA ASP A 264 30.25 -16.24 -16.51
C ASP A 264 30.62 -14.90 -15.85
N SER A 265 29.84 -14.45 -14.86
CA SER A 265 30.12 -13.23 -14.10
C SER A 265 31.39 -13.37 -13.26
N GLU A 266 32.25 -12.34 -13.30
CA GLU A 266 33.48 -12.34 -12.50
C GLU A 266 33.23 -12.35 -10.99
N TYR A 267 32.02 -11.97 -10.56
CA TYR A 267 31.60 -11.95 -9.16
C TYR A 267 31.44 -13.35 -8.55
N TYR A 268 31.38 -14.41 -9.36
CA TYR A 268 31.41 -15.79 -8.84
C TYR A 268 32.78 -16.23 -8.34
N SER A 269 33.86 -15.71 -8.92
CA SER A 269 35.21 -16.28 -8.70
C SER A 269 36.24 -15.27 -8.21
N LYS A 270 36.14 -13.99 -8.57
CA LYS A 270 37.21 -13.00 -8.34
C LYS A 270 37.12 -12.28 -7.00
N TYR A 271 35.94 -12.27 -6.39
CA TYR A 271 35.65 -11.46 -5.19
C TYR A 271 35.26 -12.31 -3.98
N GLN A 272 35.68 -13.58 -3.93
CA GLN A 272 35.33 -14.52 -2.85
C GLN A 272 35.89 -14.11 -1.48
N ASP A 273 36.92 -13.26 -1.44
CA ASP A 273 37.52 -12.74 -0.22
C ASP A 273 36.80 -11.48 0.33
N ASP A 274 35.85 -10.90 -0.41
CA ASP A 274 35.08 -9.72 0.01
C ASP A 274 33.68 -10.16 0.49
N GLU A 275 33.52 -10.24 1.81
CA GLU A 275 32.28 -10.67 2.48
C GLU A 275 31.06 -9.84 2.03
N ASN A 276 31.21 -8.52 1.89
CA ASN A 276 30.13 -7.64 1.47
C ASN A 276 29.66 -7.96 0.04
N ILE A 277 30.61 -8.25 -0.87
CA ILE A 277 30.28 -8.66 -2.25
C ILE A 277 29.66 -10.05 -2.25
N VAL A 278 30.24 -11.01 -1.54
CA VAL A 278 29.75 -12.39 -1.43
C VAL A 278 28.30 -12.42 -0.97
N GLU A 279 28.00 -11.70 0.11
CA GLU A 279 26.63 -11.61 0.64
C GLU A 279 25.67 -10.90 -0.31
N THR A 280 26.13 -9.86 -1.01
CA THR A 280 25.31 -9.14 -2.00
C THR A 280 24.97 -10.03 -3.20
N VAL A 281 25.94 -10.78 -3.72
CA VAL A 281 25.71 -11.74 -4.81
C VAL A 281 24.73 -12.83 -4.36
N GLY A 282 24.96 -13.42 -3.18
CA GLY A 282 24.06 -14.39 -2.59
C GLY A 282 22.62 -13.88 -2.47
N HIS A 283 22.45 -12.63 -2.05
CA HIS A 283 21.15 -11.98 -1.99
C HIS A 283 20.49 -11.84 -3.37
N ILE A 284 21.25 -11.47 -4.39
CA ILE A 284 20.76 -11.39 -5.78
C ILE A 284 20.29 -12.75 -6.27
N LEU A 285 21.07 -13.81 -6.00
CA LEU A 285 20.75 -15.19 -6.39
C LEU A 285 19.49 -15.70 -5.70
N LEU A 286 19.34 -15.42 -4.39
CA LEU A 286 18.10 -15.72 -3.66
C LEU A 286 16.89 -15.05 -4.32
N TYR A 287 16.99 -13.76 -4.66
CA TYR A 287 15.88 -13.07 -5.30
C TYR A 287 15.60 -13.59 -6.72
N ASP A 288 16.62 -13.91 -7.50
CA ASP A 288 16.44 -14.55 -8.80
C ASP A 288 15.78 -15.93 -8.67
N TYR A 289 16.16 -16.72 -7.68
CA TYR A 289 15.50 -17.99 -7.40
C TYR A 289 14.01 -17.79 -7.07
N ILE A 290 13.65 -16.90 -6.13
CA ILE A 290 12.24 -16.73 -5.78
C ILE A 290 11.45 -16.14 -6.95
N ILE A 291 11.98 -15.17 -7.70
CA ILE A 291 11.26 -14.48 -8.79
C ILE A 291 10.98 -15.43 -9.95
N ASN A 292 11.93 -16.31 -10.28
CA ASN A 292 11.80 -17.26 -11.39
C ASN A 292 11.15 -18.58 -10.99
N SER A 293 10.85 -18.80 -9.71
CA SER A 293 10.15 -20.00 -9.26
C SER A 293 8.67 -19.97 -9.65
N GLU A 294 8.23 -20.99 -10.38
CA GLU A 294 6.81 -21.25 -10.67
C GLU A 294 6.16 -22.13 -9.58
N GLU A 295 6.97 -22.64 -8.65
CA GLU A 295 6.51 -23.50 -7.58
C GLU A 295 5.75 -22.71 -6.50
N ARG A 296 4.85 -23.42 -5.81
CA ARG A 296 4.23 -22.93 -4.60
C ARG A 296 5.26 -22.99 -3.45
N PHE A 297 5.26 -21.98 -2.59
CA PHE A 297 6.09 -21.99 -1.40
C PHE A 297 5.59 -23.02 -0.38
N ASP A 298 6.51 -23.81 0.15
CA ASP A 298 6.40 -24.60 1.39
C ASP A 298 7.69 -24.42 2.21
N SER A 299 7.67 -24.84 3.46
CA SER A 299 8.78 -24.65 4.39
C SER A 299 10.06 -25.41 4.00
N TYR A 300 9.98 -26.47 3.19
CA TYR A 300 11.18 -27.18 2.72
C TYR A 300 11.99 -26.34 1.75
N LYS A 301 11.34 -25.45 0.98
CA LYS A 301 12.02 -24.48 0.10
C LYS A 301 12.95 -23.55 0.86
N LEU A 302 12.79 -23.36 2.16
CA LEU A 302 13.73 -22.60 2.98
C LEU A 302 15.17 -23.15 2.89
N LYS A 303 15.34 -24.47 2.77
CA LYS A 303 16.68 -25.08 2.61
C LYS A 303 17.31 -24.71 1.26
N GLU A 304 16.53 -24.76 0.19
CA GLU A 304 16.97 -24.36 -1.16
C GLU A 304 17.31 -22.86 -1.19
N MET A 305 16.44 -22.02 -0.61
CA MET A 305 16.66 -20.58 -0.51
C MET A 305 17.91 -20.24 0.30
N ASN A 306 18.17 -20.94 1.43
CA ASN A 306 19.39 -20.74 2.20
C ASN A 306 20.64 -21.13 1.40
N LYS A 307 20.59 -22.23 0.62
CA LYS A 307 21.69 -22.60 -0.29
C LYS A 307 21.95 -21.55 -1.35
N GLU A 308 20.90 -20.98 -1.96
CA GLU A 308 21.06 -19.91 -2.95
C GLU A 308 21.63 -18.64 -2.32
N LEU A 309 21.19 -18.28 -1.10
CA LEU A 309 21.70 -17.12 -0.37
C LEU A 309 23.20 -17.22 -0.06
N TYR A 310 23.72 -18.41 0.20
CA TYR A 310 25.13 -18.63 0.56
C TYR A 310 25.91 -19.38 -0.52
N LYS A 311 25.40 -19.41 -1.76
CA LYS A 311 25.93 -20.24 -2.85
C LYS A 311 27.41 -20.04 -3.13
N ILE A 312 27.89 -18.81 -2.97
CA ILE A 312 29.29 -18.43 -3.20
C ILE A 312 30.03 -18.08 -1.91
N ALA A 313 29.39 -18.29 -0.75
CA ALA A 313 30.02 -18.05 0.54
C ALA A 313 31.04 -19.13 0.86
N PRO A 314 32.03 -18.84 1.73
CA PRO A 314 32.88 -19.88 2.28
C PRO A 314 32.03 -20.97 2.94
N GLN A 315 32.40 -22.24 2.75
CA GLN A 315 31.69 -23.40 3.30
C GLN A 315 30.23 -23.54 2.82
N ALA A 316 29.93 -23.10 1.58
CA ALA A 316 28.60 -23.22 0.96
C ALA A 316 28.03 -24.64 1.02
N GLU A 317 28.88 -25.67 1.04
CA GLU A 317 28.49 -27.08 1.17
C GLU A 317 27.80 -27.43 2.50
N LEU A 318 27.99 -26.62 3.54
CA LEU A 318 27.37 -26.79 4.86
C LEU A 318 26.01 -26.08 4.97
N MET A 319 25.61 -25.30 3.96
CA MET A 319 24.42 -24.46 3.98
C MET A 319 23.16 -25.24 3.54
N GLY A 320 22.00 -24.72 3.92
CA GLY A 320 20.70 -25.35 3.68
C GLY A 320 20.33 -26.45 4.67
N GLU A 321 21.00 -26.53 5.82
CA GLU A 321 20.60 -27.40 6.93
C GLU A 321 20.11 -26.59 8.12
N PHE A 322 19.08 -27.12 8.80
CA PHE A 322 18.57 -26.47 10.01
C PHE A 322 19.60 -26.55 11.13
N ARG A 323 19.63 -25.52 11.98
CA ARG A 323 20.55 -25.47 13.11
C ARG A 323 20.30 -26.65 14.06
N THR A 324 21.37 -27.13 14.66
CA THR A 324 21.36 -28.24 15.63
C THR A 324 21.64 -27.76 17.06
N THR A 325 21.76 -26.45 17.24
CA THR A 325 21.98 -25.76 18.51
C THR A 325 21.01 -24.59 18.65
N ASP A 326 20.75 -24.17 19.87
CA ASP A 326 20.02 -22.93 20.14
C ASP A 326 20.96 -21.74 20.07
N ASN A 327 20.69 -20.84 19.13
CA ASN A 327 21.45 -19.60 18.96
C ASN A 327 20.72 -18.48 19.71
N ALA A 328 21.46 -17.70 20.49
CA ALA A 328 20.97 -16.41 20.97
C ALA A 328 21.14 -15.37 19.86
N ILE A 329 20.07 -14.66 19.50
CA ILE A 329 20.15 -13.53 18.57
C ILE A 329 20.83 -12.37 19.30
N SER A 330 21.91 -11.82 18.75
CA SER A 330 22.55 -10.63 19.34
C SER A 330 21.58 -9.44 19.27
N GLY A 331 21.13 -8.93 20.41
CA GLY A 331 20.40 -7.68 20.51
C GLY A 331 18.87 -7.76 20.39
N ALA A 332 18.27 -8.94 20.26
CA ALA A 332 16.81 -9.10 20.31
C ALA A 332 16.42 -10.18 21.34
N ILE A 333 15.51 -9.83 22.26
CA ILE A 333 14.86 -10.75 23.19
C ILE A 333 13.78 -11.53 22.41
N ILE A 334 14.18 -12.28 21.37
CA ILE A 334 13.28 -13.19 20.66
C ILE A 334 13.58 -14.58 21.19
N ASN A 335 12.59 -15.19 21.85
CA ASN A 335 12.64 -16.61 22.17
C ASN A 335 12.46 -17.39 20.86
N THR A 336 13.57 -17.80 20.25
CA THR A 336 13.54 -18.65 19.06
C THR A 336 13.07 -20.06 19.43
N SER A 337 12.48 -20.79 18.47
CA SER A 337 12.09 -22.18 18.70
C SER A 337 13.28 -23.02 19.18
N HIS A 338 13.07 -24.03 20.01
CA HIS A 338 14.16 -24.96 20.30
C HIS A 338 14.53 -25.71 19.01
N HIS A 339 15.82 -25.96 18.76
CA HIS A 339 16.27 -26.51 17.48
C HIS A 339 15.60 -27.85 17.10
N ARG A 340 15.23 -28.66 18.09
CA ARG A 340 14.47 -29.93 17.91
C ARG A 340 13.00 -29.74 17.53
N GLN A 341 12.43 -28.57 17.78
CA GLN A 341 11.04 -28.22 17.46
C GLN A 341 10.89 -27.63 16.07
N ILE A 342 11.98 -27.18 15.43
CA ILE A 342 11.96 -26.59 14.08
C ILE A 342 11.12 -27.43 13.09
N PRO A 343 11.31 -28.76 12.96
CA PRO A 343 10.51 -29.53 12.02
C PRO A 343 9.00 -29.52 12.31
N GLU A 344 8.62 -29.53 13.59
CA GLU A 344 7.21 -29.48 14.01
C GLU A 344 6.60 -28.10 13.77
N ASP A 345 7.32 -27.03 14.14
CA ASP A 345 6.86 -25.66 13.92
C ASP A 345 6.68 -25.35 12.43
N LEU A 346 7.59 -25.84 11.58
CA LEU A 346 7.50 -25.69 10.13
C LEU A 346 6.34 -26.51 9.54
N PHE A 347 6.07 -27.71 10.06
CA PHE A 347 4.90 -28.50 9.67
C PHE A 347 3.59 -27.75 9.91
N TRP A 348 3.44 -27.11 11.08
CA TRP A 348 2.24 -26.32 11.39
C TRP A 348 2.17 -25.06 10.55
N LEU A 349 3.29 -24.40 10.29
CA LEU A 349 3.36 -23.27 9.36
C LEU A 349 2.89 -23.67 7.95
N ASP A 350 3.30 -24.83 7.45
CA ASP A 350 2.85 -25.33 6.15
C ASP A 350 1.35 -25.62 6.11
N LYS A 351 0.76 -26.06 7.23
CA LYS A 351 -0.70 -26.20 7.33
C LYS A 351 -1.43 -24.87 7.21
N ASP A 352 -0.94 -23.84 7.88
CA ASP A 352 -1.50 -22.49 7.76
C ASP A 352 -1.37 -21.96 6.32
N ILE A 353 -0.24 -22.25 5.66
CA ILE A 353 -0.01 -21.90 4.26
C ILE A 353 -0.97 -22.67 3.33
N ASP A 354 -1.16 -23.97 3.52
CA ASP A 354 -2.16 -24.79 2.80
C ASP A 354 -3.58 -24.22 2.88
N GLU A 355 -4.02 -23.86 4.08
CA GLU A 355 -5.34 -23.27 4.28
C GLU A 355 -5.50 -21.91 3.58
N ALA A 356 -4.49 -21.04 3.69
CA ALA A 356 -4.51 -19.72 3.05
C ALA A 356 -4.55 -19.83 1.52
N PHE A 357 -3.78 -20.74 0.93
CA PHE A 357 -3.82 -20.97 -0.51
C PHE A 357 -5.16 -21.56 -0.97
N GLY A 358 -5.81 -22.39 -0.16
CA GLY A 358 -7.18 -22.88 -0.42
C GLY A 358 -8.25 -21.77 -0.43
N SER A 359 -8.00 -20.64 0.23
CA SER A 359 -8.91 -19.50 0.36
C SER A 359 -8.46 -18.25 -0.42
N VAL A 360 -7.41 -18.36 -1.22
CA VAL A 360 -6.70 -17.23 -1.83
C VAL A 360 -7.59 -16.31 -2.67
N GLN A 361 -8.55 -16.88 -3.42
CA GLN A 361 -9.46 -16.12 -4.28
C GLN A 361 -10.54 -15.34 -3.50
N ILE A 362 -10.69 -15.62 -2.21
CA ILE A 362 -11.70 -15.02 -1.33
C ILE A 362 -11.08 -13.86 -0.52
N LEU A 363 -9.78 -13.94 -0.22
CA LEU A 363 -9.09 -12.95 0.58
C LEU A 363 -8.92 -11.62 -0.17
N SER A 364 -9.05 -10.52 0.57
CA SER A 364 -8.66 -9.22 0.05
C SER A 364 -7.12 -9.14 -0.07
N LEU A 365 -6.61 -8.26 -0.93
CA LEU A 365 -5.15 -8.07 -1.09
C LEU A 365 -4.48 -7.66 0.24
N SER A 366 -5.17 -6.87 1.06
CA SER A 366 -4.70 -6.49 2.40
C SER A 366 -4.70 -7.66 3.39
N ASP A 367 -5.69 -8.57 3.31
CA ASP A 367 -5.70 -9.75 4.17
C ASP A 367 -4.63 -10.76 3.74
N TRP A 368 -4.38 -10.87 2.43
CA TRP A 368 -3.26 -11.66 1.90
C TRP A 368 -1.90 -11.11 2.35
N LEU A 369 -1.75 -9.78 2.37
CA LEU A 369 -0.57 -9.14 2.95
C LEU A 369 -0.45 -9.47 4.44
N LEU A 370 -1.52 -9.34 5.23
CA LEU A 370 -1.51 -9.70 6.65
C LEU A 370 -1.08 -11.17 6.86
N PHE A 371 -1.60 -12.08 6.04
CA PHE A 371 -1.18 -13.49 6.07
C PHE A 371 0.32 -13.63 5.77
N SER A 372 0.80 -13.01 4.70
CA SER A 372 2.23 -13.03 4.32
C SER A 372 3.14 -12.46 5.43
N VAL A 373 2.68 -11.41 6.11
CA VAL A 373 3.36 -10.81 7.27
C VAL A 373 3.41 -11.75 8.47
N LYS A 374 2.33 -12.51 8.73
CA LYS A 374 2.31 -13.54 9.79
C LYS A 374 3.29 -14.67 9.49
N VAL A 375 3.34 -15.15 8.24
CA VAL A 375 4.33 -16.17 7.81
C VAL A 375 5.76 -15.65 8.01
N HIS A 376 6.03 -14.44 7.54
CA HIS A 376 7.29 -13.74 7.75
C HIS A 376 7.69 -13.68 9.24
N HIS A 377 6.78 -13.24 10.11
CA HIS A 377 7.01 -13.18 11.55
C HIS A 377 7.26 -14.57 12.16
N ARG A 378 6.46 -15.57 11.77
CA ARG A 378 6.58 -16.95 12.26
C ARG A 378 7.93 -17.57 11.88
N ILE A 379 8.42 -17.36 10.67
CA ILE A 379 9.76 -17.83 10.26
C ILE A 379 10.85 -17.14 11.07
N ALA A 380 10.72 -15.83 11.34
CA ALA A 380 11.66 -15.10 12.18
C ALA A 380 11.71 -15.65 13.62
N GLN A 381 10.57 -16.09 14.17
CA GLN A 381 10.48 -16.75 15.48
C GLN A 381 11.04 -18.18 15.46
N ILE A 382 10.75 -18.98 14.42
CA ILE A 382 11.31 -20.34 14.30
C ILE A 382 12.83 -20.27 14.19
N HIS A 383 13.33 -19.30 13.42
CA HIS A 383 14.74 -19.02 13.21
C HIS A 383 15.54 -20.30 12.82
N PRO A 384 15.17 -20.94 11.69
CA PRO A 384 15.58 -22.32 11.42
C PRO A 384 17.07 -22.52 11.09
N PHE A 385 17.79 -21.49 10.65
CA PHE A 385 19.19 -21.60 10.22
C PHE A 385 20.17 -20.94 11.18
N GLY A 386 21.46 -21.24 11.03
CA GLY A 386 22.52 -20.56 11.75
C GLY A 386 22.63 -19.07 11.41
N ASP A 387 22.39 -18.73 10.14
CA ASP A 387 22.43 -17.36 9.62
C ASP A 387 21.45 -17.18 8.44
N GLY A 388 21.13 -15.93 8.10
CA GLY A 388 20.34 -15.56 6.91
C GLY A 388 18.83 -15.54 7.15
N ASN A 389 18.36 -15.84 8.36
CA ASN A 389 16.93 -15.95 8.68
C ASN A 389 16.16 -14.65 8.38
N GLY A 390 16.74 -13.48 8.63
CA GLY A 390 16.11 -12.18 8.32
C GLY A 390 15.89 -11.97 6.81
N ARG A 391 16.89 -12.29 5.99
CA ARG A 391 16.80 -12.22 4.53
C ARG A 391 15.80 -13.25 4.00
N LEU A 392 15.82 -14.47 4.54
CA LEU A 392 14.92 -15.54 4.15
C LEU A 392 13.45 -15.22 4.48
N CYS A 393 13.13 -14.74 5.68
CA CYS A 393 11.74 -14.43 6.03
C CYS A 393 11.17 -13.32 5.13
N ARG A 394 11.95 -12.29 4.79
CA ARG A 394 11.54 -11.22 3.86
C ARG A 394 11.39 -11.74 2.42
N ALA A 395 12.30 -12.61 1.98
CA ALA A 395 12.20 -13.28 0.68
C ALA A 395 10.93 -14.16 0.59
N VAL A 396 10.59 -14.91 1.65
CA VAL A 396 9.35 -15.71 1.71
C VAL A 396 8.12 -14.82 1.64
N MET A 397 8.09 -13.70 2.40
CA MET A 397 7.00 -12.72 2.30
C MET A 397 6.81 -12.27 0.85
N ASN A 398 7.89 -11.91 0.17
CA ASN A 398 7.85 -11.47 -1.22
C ASN A 398 7.44 -12.57 -2.21
N TRP A 399 7.77 -13.84 -1.94
CA TRP A 399 7.24 -14.97 -2.71
C TRP A 399 5.72 -15.05 -2.55
N LEU A 400 5.20 -15.01 -1.32
CA LEU A 400 3.76 -15.05 -1.07
C LEU A 400 3.03 -13.86 -1.71
N LEU A 401 3.58 -12.65 -1.66
CA LEU A 401 2.98 -11.49 -2.33
C LEU A 401 2.81 -11.70 -3.84
N ARG A 402 3.81 -12.31 -4.49
CA ARG A 402 3.76 -12.59 -5.93
C ARG A 402 2.57 -13.49 -6.30
N THR A 403 2.17 -14.42 -5.45
CA THR A 403 1.07 -15.36 -5.78
C THR A 403 -0.30 -14.68 -5.89
N ASN A 404 -0.45 -13.45 -5.36
CA ASN A 404 -1.63 -12.59 -5.55
C ASN A 404 -1.33 -11.32 -6.35
N ASN A 405 -0.32 -11.37 -7.22
CA ASN A 405 -0.01 -10.25 -8.11
C ASN A 405 0.25 -8.95 -7.34
N LEU A 406 0.99 -9.04 -6.23
CA LEU A 406 1.52 -7.89 -5.50
C LEU A 406 3.03 -7.76 -5.75
N PRO A 407 3.57 -6.54 -5.84
CA PRO A 407 5.01 -6.35 -6.00
C PRO A 407 5.77 -6.75 -4.72
N PRO A 408 7.08 -7.03 -4.84
CA PRO A 408 7.93 -7.21 -3.67
C PRO A 408 7.98 -5.94 -2.81
N ILE A 409 8.27 -6.14 -1.54
CA ILE A 409 8.51 -5.11 -0.54
C ILE A 409 9.95 -5.25 -0.05
N TYR A 410 10.64 -4.12 0.14
CA TYR A 410 11.92 -4.06 0.84
C TYR A 410 11.89 -3.01 1.93
N LEU A 411 12.77 -3.17 2.89
CA LEU A 411 13.00 -2.23 3.98
C LEU A 411 14.15 -1.29 3.61
N VAL A 412 14.08 -0.02 3.99
CA VAL A 412 15.26 0.88 3.98
C VAL A 412 15.92 0.88 5.36
N PRO A 413 17.22 1.23 5.48
CA PRO A 413 17.91 1.26 6.77
C PRO A 413 17.18 2.06 7.85
N GLU A 414 16.53 3.16 7.46
CA GLU A 414 15.77 4.04 8.35
C GLU A 414 14.53 3.35 8.94
N ASP A 415 13.98 2.33 8.26
CA ASP A 415 12.82 1.58 8.73
C ASP A 415 13.17 0.64 9.89
N LYS A 416 14.44 0.24 10.04
CA LYS A 416 14.87 -0.85 10.94
C LYS A 416 14.37 -0.69 12.39
N PRO A 417 14.44 0.49 13.03
CA PRO A 417 13.92 0.66 14.39
C PRO A 417 12.40 0.46 14.50
N GLU A 418 11.62 1.03 13.58
CA GLU A 418 10.15 0.90 13.57
C GLU A 418 9.74 -0.54 13.28
N TYR A 419 10.39 -1.17 12.30
CA TYR A 419 10.17 -2.57 11.93
C TYR A 419 10.38 -3.52 13.13
N LEU A 420 11.50 -3.38 13.84
CA LEU A 420 11.78 -4.21 15.02
C LEU A 420 10.78 -3.98 16.16
N GLU A 421 10.31 -2.75 16.36
CA GLU A 421 9.27 -2.47 17.35
C GLU A 421 7.92 -3.08 16.95
N CYS A 422 7.59 -3.07 15.66
CA CYS A 422 6.40 -3.75 15.17
C CYS A 422 6.49 -5.28 15.34
N MET A 423 7.67 -5.88 15.13
CA MET A 423 7.90 -7.30 15.37
C MET A 423 7.68 -7.68 16.84
N LYS A 424 8.15 -6.88 17.79
CA LYS A 424 7.90 -7.11 19.23
C LYS A 424 6.43 -7.09 19.61
N LYS A 425 5.63 -6.25 18.95
CA LYS A 425 4.17 -6.24 19.16
C LYS A 425 3.51 -7.49 18.56
N ALA A 426 4.02 -7.95 17.42
CA ALA A 426 3.58 -9.20 16.81
C ALA A 426 3.93 -10.43 17.69
N ASP A 427 5.01 -10.39 18.48
CA ASP A 427 5.34 -11.46 19.45
C ASP A 427 4.23 -11.70 20.50
N ILE A 428 3.47 -10.67 20.86
CA ILE A 428 2.30 -10.77 21.75
C ILE A 428 0.96 -10.88 20.99
N ASN A 429 1.01 -11.29 19.72
CA ASN A 429 -0.11 -11.42 18.79
C ASN A 429 -0.82 -10.11 18.40
N ASP A 430 -0.20 -8.94 18.65
CA ASP A 430 -0.67 -7.67 18.10
C ASP A 430 -0.02 -7.40 16.73
N TYR A 431 -0.65 -7.92 15.68
CA TYR A 431 -0.19 -7.78 14.30
C TYR A 431 -0.60 -6.45 13.62
N GLU A 432 -1.49 -5.64 14.23
CA GLU A 432 -1.98 -4.41 13.61
C GLU A 432 -0.82 -3.44 13.25
N PRO A 433 0.17 -3.19 14.13
CA PRO A 433 1.32 -2.34 13.83
C PRO A 433 2.17 -2.87 12.66
N LEU A 434 2.52 -4.16 12.68
CA LEU A 434 3.37 -4.77 11.66
C LEU A 434 2.66 -4.83 10.29
N HIS A 435 1.37 -5.12 10.28
CA HIS A 435 0.57 -5.06 9.06
C HIS A 435 0.51 -3.65 8.49
N ASN A 436 0.27 -2.63 9.33
CA ASN A 436 0.24 -1.24 8.88
C ASN A 436 1.59 -0.77 8.34
N PHE A 437 2.68 -1.18 8.96
CA PHE A 437 4.03 -0.94 8.48
C PHE A 437 4.21 -1.50 7.05
N PHE A 438 3.87 -2.78 6.83
CA PHE A 438 4.00 -3.38 5.51
C PHE A 438 2.99 -2.87 4.48
N LEU A 439 1.78 -2.44 4.87
CA LEU A 439 0.83 -1.75 3.98
C LEU A 439 1.45 -0.47 3.41
N LYS A 440 2.11 0.34 4.25
CA LYS A 440 2.81 1.56 3.81
C LYS A 440 3.94 1.22 2.85
N ARG A 441 4.77 0.23 3.19
CA ARG A 441 5.88 -0.21 2.33
C ARG A 441 5.38 -0.79 0.98
N LEU A 442 4.26 -1.51 0.97
CA LEU A 442 3.62 -2.00 -0.25
C LEU A 442 3.17 -0.84 -1.15
N LEU A 443 2.53 0.18 -0.58
CA LEU A 443 2.14 1.37 -1.33
C LEU A 443 3.36 2.09 -1.93
N ILE A 444 4.47 2.19 -1.19
CA ILE A 444 5.73 2.76 -1.70
C ILE A 444 6.26 1.92 -2.88
N SER A 445 6.25 0.58 -2.78
CA SER A 445 6.65 -0.29 -3.89
C SER A 445 5.78 -0.05 -5.13
N LEU A 446 4.45 0.06 -4.96
CA LEU A 446 3.52 0.33 -6.04
C LEU A 446 3.80 1.69 -6.70
N ILE A 447 4.03 2.75 -5.91
CA ILE A 447 4.38 4.09 -6.43
C ILE A 447 5.67 4.04 -7.24
N ARG A 448 6.73 3.41 -6.71
CA ARG A 448 8.02 3.30 -7.41
C ARG A 448 7.89 2.56 -8.74
N LEU A 449 7.11 1.48 -8.77
CA LEU A 449 6.88 0.70 -9.98
C LEU A 449 5.96 1.40 -10.99
N ASN A 450 5.17 2.39 -10.56
CA ASN A 450 4.40 3.26 -11.46
C ASN A 450 5.23 4.41 -12.04
N ALA A 451 6.10 5.03 -11.23
CA ALA A 451 6.68 6.36 -11.50
C ALA A 451 7.47 6.47 -12.82
N ILE A 452 8.00 5.35 -13.32
CA ILE A 452 8.88 5.34 -14.50
C ILE A 452 8.10 4.95 -15.79
N THR A 453 6.82 4.55 -15.69
CA THR A 453 5.97 4.38 -16.89
C THR A 453 5.64 5.72 -17.60
N THR A 454 5.87 6.84 -16.91
CA THR A 454 5.66 8.20 -17.42
C THR A 454 6.68 8.66 -18.46
N ILE A 455 7.86 8.01 -18.56
CA ILE A 455 8.85 8.35 -19.60
C ILE A 455 8.31 8.00 -21.02
N GLY A 456 7.28 7.16 -21.12
CA GLY A 456 6.57 6.88 -22.37
C GLY A 456 5.36 7.78 -22.66
N ILE A 457 4.86 8.54 -21.68
CA ILE A 457 3.64 9.37 -21.82
C ILE A 457 3.99 10.82 -22.17
N SER A 458 5.23 11.27 -21.93
CA SER A 458 5.69 12.61 -22.31
C SER A 458 5.96 12.79 -23.82
N SER A 459 5.39 11.95 -24.68
CA SER A 459 5.54 12.03 -26.15
C SER A 459 4.23 11.94 -26.94
N ILE A 460 3.09 12.23 -26.30
CA ILE A 460 1.80 12.41 -27.00
C ILE A 460 1.35 13.86 -26.88
#